data_AF-A0A4Q3DQS5-F1
#
_entry.id   AF-A0A4Q3DQS5-F1
#
_cell.length_a   1.000
_cell.length_b   1.000
_cell.length_c   1.000
_cell.angle_alpha   90.00
_cell.angle_beta   90.00
_cell.angle_gamma   90.00
#
_symmetry.space_group_name_H-M   'P 1'
#
loop_
_entity.id
_entity.type
_entity.pdbx_description
1 polymer ?
#
loop_
_entity_poly.entity_id
_entity_poly.type
_entity_poly.pdbx_seq_one_letter_code
_entity_poly.pdbx_strand_id
1 'polypeptide(L)'
;MLKSFVLALCLFSITVCTVAQQRARDAGIKIGVLPTGTANAITDVGGVRVGHTTVHRSDSIRTGVTAVLPHSGNLFQQKVPAAIFVGNGFGKLAGVTQVQELGNMESPVLLTNTLNVATAIEAGVEHTLLQPGNEKVQSVNVVVGETNDGYLNDIRGRHVKKEDVMQAIRNAKSGAVAEGAVGAGTGT
;
A
#
# COMPACT_ATOMS: atom_id res chain seq x y z
N MET A 1 64.68 -0.40 -14.15
CA MET A 1 63.94 -1.27 -15.09
C MET A 1 63.06 -2.22 -14.27
N LEU A 2 61.77 -2.31 -14.61
CA LEU A 2 60.76 -3.25 -14.07
C LEU A 2 60.38 -3.00 -12.58
N LYS A 3 59.16 -2.73 -12.14
CA LYS A 3 57.79 -3.15 -12.55
C LYS A 3 56.83 -2.05 -12.07
N SER A 4 56.13 -1.35 -12.95
CA SER A 4 54.83 -1.71 -13.53
C SER A 4 53.67 -1.70 -12.51
N PHE A 5 52.84 -0.66 -12.66
CA PHE A 5 51.38 -0.69 -12.58
C PHE A 5 50.76 -1.22 -11.28
N VAL A 6 50.60 -0.32 -10.31
CA VAL A 6 49.53 -0.44 -9.31
C VAL A 6 48.21 -0.21 -10.06
N LEU A 7 47.62 -1.31 -10.51
CA LEU A 7 46.34 -1.36 -11.20
C LEU A 7 45.25 -0.89 -10.23
N ALA A 8 44.70 0.29 -10.50
CA ALA A 8 43.50 0.79 -9.86
C ALA A 8 42.33 -0.16 -10.19
N LEU A 9 42.04 -1.09 -9.28
CA LEU A 9 40.88 -1.97 -9.39
C LEU A 9 39.65 -1.16 -8.97
N CYS A 10 39.08 -0.39 -9.90
CA CYS A 10 37.73 0.16 -9.76
C CYS A 10 36.76 -1.01 -9.67
N LEU A 11 36.37 -1.37 -8.44
CA LEU A 11 35.24 -2.24 -8.15
C LEU A 11 33.97 -1.50 -8.59
N PHE A 12 33.63 -1.63 -9.87
CA PHE A 12 32.31 -1.33 -10.36
C PHE A 12 31.39 -2.41 -9.81
N SER A 13 30.84 -2.18 -8.61
CA SER A 13 29.70 -2.95 -8.13
C SER A 13 28.56 -2.70 -9.09
N ILE A 14 28.42 -3.57 -10.08
CA ILE A 14 27.20 -3.68 -10.87
C ILE A 14 26.13 -4.13 -9.87
N THR A 15 25.40 -3.17 -9.33
CA THR A 15 24.16 -3.45 -8.62
C THR A 15 23.22 -4.01 -9.68
N VAL A 16 23.21 -5.34 -9.84
CA VAL A 16 22.21 -6.03 -10.63
C VAL A 16 20.90 -5.82 -9.88
N CYS A 17 20.19 -4.75 -10.22
CA CYS A 17 18.80 -4.59 -9.83
C CYS A 17 18.03 -5.58 -10.69
N THR A 18 17.82 -6.79 -10.18
CA THR A 18 16.91 -7.75 -10.79
C THR A 18 15.50 -7.18 -10.71
N VAL A 19 15.08 -6.44 -11.73
CA VAL A 19 13.67 -6.07 -11.90
C VAL A 19 12.99 -7.30 -12.51
N ALA A 20 12.72 -8.30 -11.68
CA ALA A 20 12.20 -9.60 -12.09
C ALA A 20 10.68 -9.61 -12.33
N GLN A 21 10.03 -8.44 -12.33
CA GLN A 21 8.59 -8.36 -12.53
C GLN A 21 8.27 -7.74 -13.89
N GLN A 22 8.00 -8.60 -14.86
CA GLN A 22 7.49 -8.22 -16.17
C GLN A 22 5.98 -8.04 -16.07
N ARG A 23 5.45 -6.91 -16.54
CA ARG A 23 4.00 -6.66 -16.56
C ARG A 23 3.39 -7.31 -17.80
N ALA A 24 2.09 -7.60 -17.77
CA ALA A 24 1.40 -8.27 -18.88
C ALA A 24 1.66 -7.61 -20.25
N ARG A 25 1.68 -6.28 -20.31
CA ARG A 25 1.93 -5.52 -21.55
C ARG A 25 3.36 -5.67 -22.07
N ASP A 26 4.34 -5.83 -21.18
CA ASP A 26 5.74 -6.07 -21.55
C ASP A 26 5.92 -7.46 -22.18
N ALA A 27 4.98 -8.37 -21.93
CA ALA A 27 4.89 -9.68 -22.58
C ALA A 27 3.98 -9.68 -23.83
N GLY A 28 3.56 -8.50 -24.31
CA GLY A 28 2.69 -8.35 -25.47
C GLY A 28 1.19 -8.62 -25.19
N ILE A 29 0.81 -8.91 -23.95
CA ILE A 29 -0.58 -9.16 -23.57
C ILE A 29 -1.28 -7.82 -23.31
N LYS A 30 -2.20 -7.44 -24.21
CA LYS A 30 -2.99 -6.21 -24.10
C LYS A 30 -4.40 -6.53 -23.64
N ILE A 31 -4.78 -5.96 -22.49
CA ILE A 31 -6.13 -6.09 -21.92
C ILE A 31 -6.89 -4.80 -22.19
N GLY A 32 -8.08 -4.91 -22.78
CA GLY A 32 -8.93 -3.78 -23.15
C GLY A 32 -8.44 -2.99 -24.37
N VAL A 33 -9.20 -1.94 -24.73
CA VAL A 33 -8.95 -1.12 -25.94
C VAL A 33 -8.40 0.27 -25.65
N LEU A 34 -8.45 0.72 -24.39
CA LEU A 34 -8.00 2.05 -24.00
C LEU A 34 -6.47 2.08 -23.78
N PRO A 35 -5.81 3.22 -24.08
CA PRO A 35 -4.41 3.43 -23.72
C PRO A 35 -4.26 3.54 -22.20
N THR A 36 -3.05 3.25 -21.70
CA THR A 36 -2.71 3.42 -20.29
C THR A 36 -2.12 4.81 -20.04
N GLY A 37 -2.11 5.24 -18.79
CA GLY A 37 -1.24 6.35 -18.36
C GLY A 37 0.24 5.97 -18.39
N THR A 38 1.09 6.92 -18.01
CA THR A 38 2.56 6.81 -18.08
C THR A 38 3.11 5.71 -17.17
N ALA A 39 2.60 5.61 -15.94
CA ALA A 39 2.98 4.55 -15.00
C ALA A 39 2.20 3.26 -15.24
N ASN A 40 1.10 3.32 -16.01
CA ASN A 40 0.11 2.26 -16.13
C ASN A 40 -0.30 1.78 -14.74
N ALA A 41 -0.62 2.70 -13.83
CA ALA A 41 -0.90 2.44 -12.42
C ALA A 41 -1.94 3.42 -11.88
N ILE A 42 -2.51 3.15 -10.71
CA ILE A 42 -3.53 4.01 -10.08
C ILE A 42 -3.03 5.44 -9.82
N THR A 43 -1.73 5.60 -9.65
CA THR A 43 -1.01 6.86 -9.45
C THR A 43 -0.93 7.75 -10.69
N ASP A 44 -1.37 7.26 -11.87
CA ASP A 44 -1.59 8.10 -13.04
C ASP A 44 -2.76 9.09 -12.82
N VAL A 45 -3.64 8.82 -11.85
CA VAL A 45 -4.63 9.78 -11.38
C VAL A 45 -3.94 10.85 -10.54
N GLY A 46 -4.07 12.12 -10.95
CA GLY A 46 -3.40 13.25 -10.32
C GLY A 46 -3.65 13.32 -8.80
N GLY A 47 -2.57 13.39 -8.03
CA GLY A 47 -2.62 13.45 -6.55
C GLY A 47 -2.56 12.09 -5.86
N VAL A 48 -2.98 11.01 -6.51
CA VAL A 48 -3.02 9.68 -5.91
C VAL A 48 -1.61 9.16 -5.61
N ARG A 49 -1.47 8.53 -4.45
CA ARG A 49 -0.21 7.94 -3.98
C ARG A 49 -0.44 6.55 -3.42
N VAL A 50 0.55 5.68 -3.62
CA VAL A 50 0.56 4.32 -3.06
C VAL A 50 1.83 4.11 -2.26
N GLY A 51 1.70 3.52 -1.08
CA GLY A 51 2.82 3.15 -0.23
C GLY A 51 2.66 1.75 0.34
N HIS A 52 3.77 1.08 0.58
CA HIS A 52 3.80 -0.28 1.09
C HIS A 52 4.70 -0.37 2.33
N THR A 53 4.31 -1.26 3.23
CA THR A 53 5.19 -1.87 4.22
C THR A 53 5.09 -3.38 4.09
N THR A 54 6.17 -4.01 3.63
CA THR A 54 6.29 -5.47 3.52
C THR A 54 6.87 -6.01 4.82
N VAL A 55 6.13 -6.89 5.50
CA VAL A 55 6.56 -7.57 6.72
C VAL A 55 6.93 -9.00 6.36
N HIS A 56 8.22 -9.20 6.12
CA HIS A 56 8.81 -10.49 5.83
C HIS A 56 9.83 -10.81 6.93
N ARG A 57 9.51 -11.79 7.78
CA ARG A 57 10.39 -12.23 8.87
C ARG A 57 10.36 -13.75 8.97
N SER A 58 11.50 -14.33 9.34
CA SER A 58 11.68 -15.79 9.49
C SER A 58 11.06 -16.58 8.32
N ASP A 59 10.58 -17.79 8.57
CA ASP A 59 10.00 -18.66 7.53
C ASP A 59 8.47 -18.51 7.41
N SER A 60 7.81 -17.89 8.40
CA SER A 60 6.35 -17.94 8.53
C SER A 60 5.66 -16.58 8.55
N ILE A 61 6.37 -15.46 8.53
CA ILE A 61 5.75 -14.12 8.53
C ILE A 61 5.87 -13.54 7.13
N ARG A 62 4.73 -13.50 6.41
CA ARG A 62 4.60 -13.06 5.02
C ARG A 62 3.37 -12.18 4.89
N THR A 63 3.44 -10.96 5.39
CA THR A 63 2.26 -10.08 5.43
C THR A 63 2.67 -8.62 5.23
N GLY A 64 1.75 -7.69 5.40
CA GLY A 64 2.09 -6.29 5.37
C GLY A 64 0.89 -5.38 5.22
N VAL A 65 1.18 -4.16 4.81
CA VAL A 65 0.19 -3.09 4.62
C VAL A 65 0.45 -2.38 3.31
N THR A 66 -0.63 -2.09 2.58
CA THR A 66 -0.62 -1.15 1.46
C THR A 66 -1.54 0.00 1.81
N ALA A 67 -1.07 1.24 1.65
CA ALA A 67 -1.85 2.45 1.81
C ALA A 67 -2.05 3.13 0.46
N VAL A 68 -3.29 3.49 0.14
CA VAL A 68 -3.64 4.29 -1.03
C VAL A 68 -4.22 5.61 -0.55
N LEU A 69 -3.55 6.71 -0.89
CA LEU A 69 -3.97 8.06 -0.52
C LEU A 69 -4.56 8.73 -1.77
N PRO A 70 -5.83 9.18 -1.74
CA PRO A 70 -6.43 9.91 -2.85
C PRO A 70 -5.71 11.21 -3.21
N HIS A 71 -5.14 11.89 -2.21
CA HIS A 71 -4.24 13.02 -2.38
C HIS A 71 -3.30 13.14 -1.16
N SER A 72 -2.31 14.03 -1.20
CA SER A 72 -1.31 14.21 -0.14
C SER A 72 -1.69 15.20 0.96
N GLY A 73 -2.93 15.68 0.94
CA GLY A 73 -3.45 16.64 1.93
C GLY A 73 -4.12 15.94 3.11
N ASN A 74 -4.76 16.73 3.96
CA ASN A 74 -5.55 16.20 5.08
C ASN A 74 -6.91 15.70 4.56
N LEU A 75 -7.03 14.38 4.41
CA LEU A 75 -8.21 13.71 3.85
C LEU A 75 -9.48 13.93 4.67
N PHE A 76 -9.35 14.15 5.98
CA PHE A 76 -10.50 14.44 6.83
C PHE A 76 -11.08 15.83 6.53
N GLN A 77 -10.21 16.81 6.30
CA GLN A 77 -10.58 18.19 5.97
C GLN A 77 -10.96 18.35 4.49
N GLN A 78 -10.37 17.55 3.61
CA GLN A 78 -10.55 17.59 2.17
C GLN A 78 -11.04 16.22 1.68
N LYS A 79 -12.29 15.90 2.02
CA LYS A 79 -12.90 14.60 1.72
C LYS A 79 -13.02 14.37 0.21
N VAL A 80 -12.96 13.10 -0.19
CA VAL A 80 -13.04 12.70 -1.61
C VAL A 80 -14.34 11.93 -1.84
N PRO A 81 -15.12 12.23 -2.90
CA PRO A 81 -16.28 11.42 -3.26
C PRO A 81 -15.89 9.95 -3.45
N ALA A 82 -16.67 9.04 -2.90
CA ALA A 82 -16.36 7.62 -2.91
C ALA A 82 -17.63 6.77 -2.91
N ALA A 83 -17.52 5.56 -3.46
CA ALA A 83 -18.56 4.55 -3.46
C ALA A 83 -17.94 3.17 -3.28
N ILE A 84 -18.67 2.26 -2.66
CA ILE A 84 -18.24 0.88 -2.42
C ILE A 84 -19.33 -0.07 -2.89
N PHE A 85 -18.93 -1.05 -3.70
CA PHE A 85 -19.78 -2.16 -4.13
C PHE A 85 -19.25 -3.48 -3.58
N VAL A 86 -20.12 -4.27 -2.93
CA VAL A 86 -19.77 -5.57 -2.37
C VAL A 86 -20.29 -6.66 -3.30
N GLY A 87 -19.40 -7.27 -4.10
CA GLY A 87 -19.76 -8.38 -4.99
C GLY A 87 -20.04 -9.69 -4.24
N ASN A 88 -19.19 -10.02 -3.26
CA ASN A 88 -19.40 -11.11 -2.30
C ASN A 88 -18.86 -10.67 -0.93
N GLY A 89 -19.67 -10.87 0.11
CA GLY A 89 -19.40 -10.35 1.46
C GLY A 89 -18.56 -11.23 2.37
N PHE A 90 -17.83 -12.23 1.85
CA PHE A 90 -16.98 -13.10 2.68
C PHE A 90 -15.65 -12.41 3.06
N GLY A 91 -15.72 -11.22 3.64
CA GLY A 91 -14.57 -10.40 4.02
C GLY A 91 -14.90 -9.45 5.17
N LYS A 92 -13.88 -8.74 5.68
CA LYS A 92 -13.97 -7.82 6.83
C LYS A 92 -13.60 -6.41 6.36
N LEU A 93 -14.45 -5.84 5.52
CA LEU A 93 -14.32 -4.47 5.04
C LEU A 93 -14.79 -3.47 6.11
N ALA A 94 -13.89 -2.63 6.59
CA ALA A 94 -14.21 -1.56 7.53
C ALA A 94 -14.55 -0.24 6.83
N GLY A 95 -15.40 0.55 7.47
CA GLY A 95 -15.76 1.91 7.06
C GLY A 95 -16.78 2.04 5.92
N VAL A 96 -17.34 0.91 5.46
CA VAL A 96 -18.26 0.87 4.30
C VAL A 96 -19.57 1.61 4.53
N THR A 97 -20.16 1.51 5.72
CA THR A 97 -21.51 2.06 6.00
C THR A 97 -21.54 3.59 5.88
N GLN A 98 -20.53 4.29 6.39
CA GLN A 98 -20.46 5.74 6.28
C GLN A 98 -20.14 6.21 4.85
N VAL A 99 -19.34 5.46 4.10
CA VAL A 99 -19.11 5.78 2.67
C VAL A 99 -20.42 5.63 1.88
N GLN A 100 -21.22 4.60 2.17
CA GLN A 100 -22.53 4.40 1.55
C GLN A 100 -23.52 5.52 1.91
N GLU A 101 -23.52 5.97 3.16
CA GLU A 101 -24.41 7.03 3.64
C GLU A 101 -24.03 8.41 3.12
N LEU A 102 -22.74 8.78 3.20
CA LEU A 102 -22.27 10.14 2.93
C LEU A 102 -21.67 10.33 1.53
N GLY A 103 -21.43 9.24 0.80
CA GLY A 103 -20.88 9.28 -0.56
C GLY A 103 -19.44 9.81 -0.64
N ASN A 104 -18.69 9.77 0.47
CA ASN A 104 -17.32 10.27 0.54
C ASN A 104 -16.44 9.44 1.48
N MET A 105 -15.13 9.56 1.28
CA MET A 105 -14.09 9.01 2.15
C MET A 105 -13.25 10.13 2.77
N GLU A 106 -12.80 9.91 3.99
CA GLU A 106 -12.14 10.92 4.84
C GLU A 106 -10.81 10.46 5.45
N SER A 107 -10.28 9.35 4.94
CA SER A 107 -9.07 8.67 5.42
C SER A 107 -8.38 7.94 4.25
N PRO A 108 -7.12 7.52 4.36
CA PRO A 108 -6.51 6.65 3.36
C PRO A 108 -7.26 5.32 3.24
N VAL A 109 -7.21 4.68 2.06
CA VAL A 109 -7.59 3.27 1.95
C VAL A 109 -6.43 2.42 2.42
N LEU A 110 -6.64 1.63 3.47
CA LEU A 110 -5.65 0.71 4.00
C LEU A 110 -6.00 -0.72 3.61
N LEU A 111 -5.01 -1.49 3.17
CA LEU A 111 -5.15 -2.90 2.83
C LEU A 111 -4.18 -3.70 3.70
N THR A 112 -4.63 -4.82 4.27
CA THR A 112 -3.80 -5.73 5.06
C THR A 112 -4.44 -7.14 5.11
N ASN A 113 -3.99 -8.01 6.01
CA ASN A 113 -4.61 -9.33 6.20
C ASN A 113 -5.87 -9.28 7.08
N THR A 114 -6.68 -10.34 6.99
CA THR A 114 -7.96 -10.47 7.71
C THR A 114 -7.90 -10.15 9.21
N LEU A 115 -6.89 -10.67 9.93
CA LEU A 115 -6.83 -10.56 11.39
C LEU A 115 -6.10 -9.28 11.86
N ASN A 116 -5.63 -8.46 10.93
CA ASN A 116 -5.00 -7.17 11.19
C ASN A 116 -5.85 -5.96 10.76
N VAL A 117 -7.08 -6.15 10.28
CA VAL A 117 -8.03 -5.06 10.00
C VAL A 117 -8.17 -4.09 11.19
N ALA A 118 -8.38 -4.62 12.40
CA ALA A 118 -8.51 -3.80 13.61
C ALA A 118 -7.26 -2.94 13.88
N THR A 119 -6.06 -3.49 13.64
CA THR A 119 -4.79 -2.75 13.79
C THR A 119 -4.66 -1.63 12.76
N ALA A 120 -5.10 -1.87 11.52
CA ALA A 120 -5.13 -0.84 10.48
C ALA A 120 -6.15 0.26 10.78
N ILE A 121 -7.33 -0.07 11.33
CA ILE A 121 -8.30 0.92 11.81
C ILE A 121 -7.67 1.79 12.90
N GLU A 122 -7.08 1.18 13.94
CA GLU A 122 -6.46 1.90 15.05
C GLU A 122 -5.40 2.90 14.55
N ALA A 123 -4.49 2.43 13.69
CA ALA A 123 -3.45 3.28 13.13
C ALA A 123 -3.99 4.36 12.17
N GLY A 124 -5.05 4.07 11.40
CA GLY A 124 -5.69 5.05 10.51
C GLY A 124 -6.41 6.16 11.27
N VAL A 125 -7.06 5.83 12.39
CA VAL A 125 -7.65 6.82 13.30
C VAL A 125 -6.56 7.69 13.89
N GLU A 126 -5.51 7.07 14.43
CA GLU A 126 -4.36 7.79 15.01
C GLU A 126 -3.68 8.71 13.97
N HIS A 127 -3.42 8.22 12.75
CA HIS A 127 -2.89 9.02 11.65
C HIS A 127 -3.74 10.26 11.36
N THR A 128 -5.06 10.11 11.39
CA THR A 128 -5.98 11.20 11.10
C THR A 128 -6.00 12.21 12.23
N LEU A 129 -6.15 11.78 13.48
CA LEU A 129 -6.23 12.68 14.62
C LEU A 129 -4.93 13.47 14.87
N LEU A 130 -3.77 12.91 14.51
CA LEU A 130 -2.47 13.59 14.63
C LEU A 130 -2.21 14.66 13.56
N GLN A 131 -3.04 14.76 12.51
CA GLN A 131 -2.81 15.75 11.46
C GLN A 131 -3.19 17.16 11.89
N PRO A 132 -2.39 18.19 11.52
CA PRO A 132 -2.76 19.58 11.73
C PRO A 132 -4.14 19.91 11.13
N GLY A 133 -4.94 20.65 11.90
CA GLY A 133 -6.33 20.99 11.54
C GLY A 133 -7.37 20.00 12.05
N ASN A 134 -6.96 18.87 12.65
CA ASN A 134 -7.88 17.87 13.19
C ASN A 134 -8.05 17.94 14.73
N GLU A 135 -7.66 19.04 15.37
CA GLU A 135 -7.65 19.18 16.85
C GLU A 135 -9.04 19.06 17.47
N LYS A 136 -10.11 19.33 16.71
CA LYS A 136 -11.52 19.25 17.14
C LYS A 136 -12.26 18.03 16.61
N VAL A 137 -11.59 17.12 15.91
CA VAL A 137 -12.23 15.92 15.33
C VAL A 137 -12.64 14.97 16.44
N GLN A 138 -13.89 14.51 16.39
CA GLN A 138 -14.48 13.65 17.43
C GLN A 138 -14.52 12.17 17.03
N SER A 139 -14.70 11.89 15.75
CA SER A 139 -14.73 10.54 15.19
C SER A 139 -14.12 10.54 13.79
N VAL A 140 -13.64 9.38 13.36
CA VAL A 140 -13.01 9.17 12.05
C VAL A 140 -13.49 7.85 11.49
N ASN A 141 -13.93 7.86 10.24
CA ASN A 141 -14.20 6.66 9.47
C ASN A 141 -12.98 6.24 8.65
N VAL A 142 -12.39 5.10 9.00
CA VAL A 142 -11.23 4.52 8.29
C VAL A 142 -11.70 3.42 7.35
N VAL A 143 -11.31 3.52 6.08
CA VAL A 143 -11.59 2.47 5.08
C VAL A 143 -10.45 1.44 5.10
N VAL A 144 -10.77 0.21 5.51
CA VAL A 144 -9.80 -0.89 5.57
C VAL A 144 -10.32 -2.11 4.83
N GLY A 145 -9.63 -2.52 3.77
CA GLY A 145 -9.87 -3.76 3.04
C GLY A 145 -8.88 -4.86 3.44
N GLU A 146 -9.24 -6.11 3.15
CA GLU A 146 -8.39 -7.26 3.50
C GLU A 146 -8.54 -8.46 2.57
N THR A 147 -7.53 -9.31 2.61
CA THR A 147 -7.54 -10.70 2.12
C THR A 147 -6.91 -11.62 3.17
N ASN A 148 -7.18 -12.92 3.09
CA ASN A 148 -6.63 -13.90 4.03
C ASN A 148 -5.30 -14.46 3.51
N ASP A 149 -4.19 -14.15 4.19
CA ASP A 149 -2.84 -14.64 3.86
C ASP A 149 -2.43 -15.88 4.69
N GLY A 150 -3.36 -16.52 5.40
CA GLY A 150 -3.08 -17.58 6.38
C GLY A 150 -2.48 -18.88 5.84
N TYR A 151 -2.37 -19.03 4.51
CA TYR A 151 -1.66 -20.15 3.91
C TYR A 151 -0.14 -19.98 3.96
N LEU A 152 0.36 -18.77 3.66
CA LEU A 152 1.80 -18.45 3.64
C LEU A 152 2.27 -17.68 4.88
N ASN A 153 1.33 -17.10 5.63
CA ASN A 153 1.59 -16.27 6.79
C ASN A 153 1.02 -16.91 8.07
N ASP A 154 1.72 -16.73 9.19
CA ASP A 154 1.16 -16.90 10.52
C ASP A 154 0.16 -15.77 10.83
N ILE A 155 -1.01 -15.85 10.20
CA ILE A 155 -2.07 -14.84 10.33
C ILE A 155 -2.58 -14.72 11.77
N ARG A 156 -2.53 -15.82 12.54
CA ARG A 156 -2.96 -15.86 13.95
C ARG A 156 -2.04 -15.05 14.87
N GLY A 157 -0.75 -14.95 14.52
CA GLY A 157 0.22 -14.14 15.26
C GLY A 157 0.01 -12.64 15.14
N ARG A 158 -0.84 -12.16 14.20
CA ARG A 158 -1.18 -10.72 14.02
C ARG A 158 0.07 -9.85 13.98
N HIS A 159 0.95 -10.16 13.04
CA HIS A 159 2.31 -9.62 12.99
C HIS A 159 2.39 -8.16 12.52
N VAL A 160 1.37 -7.63 11.85
CA VAL A 160 1.28 -6.21 11.50
C VAL A 160 1.09 -5.38 12.78
N LYS A 161 1.90 -4.32 12.91
CA LYS A 161 1.84 -3.31 13.98
C LYS A 161 1.39 -1.95 13.44
N LYS A 162 1.05 -1.02 14.33
CA LYS A 162 0.62 0.33 13.93
C LYS A 162 1.70 1.06 13.15
N GLU A 163 2.94 0.85 13.55
CA GLU A 163 4.11 1.44 12.92
C GLU A 163 4.24 1.01 11.46
N ASP A 164 3.88 -0.25 11.14
CA ASP A 164 3.89 -0.76 9.77
C ASP A 164 2.84 -0.04 8.91
N VAL A 165 1.65 0.22 9.46
CA VAL A 165 0.58 0.98 8.79
C VAL A 165 1.00 2.43 8.58
N MET A 166 1.51 3.07 9.63
CA MET A 166 2.01 4.45 9.57
C MET A 166 3.16 4.59 8.57
N GLN A 167 4.03 3.58 8.49
CA GLN A 167 5.12 3.54 7.52
C GLN A 167 4.58 3.40 6.09
N ALA A 168 3.54 2.60 5.86
CA ALA A 168 2.94 2.47 4.53
C ALA A 168 2.34 3.81 4.07
N ILE A 169 1.66 4.53 4.97
CA ILE A 169 1.14 5.88 4.70
C ILE A 169 2.27 6.85 4.39
N ARG A 170 3.35 6.88 5.18
CA ARG A 170 4.52 7.76 4.96
C ARG A 170 5.27 7.44 3.66
N ASN A 171 5.34 6.16 3.29
CA ASN A 171 6.00 5.71 2.07
C ASN A 171 5.20 6.05 0.80
N ALA A 172 3.96 6.53 0.93
CA ALA A 172 3.08 6.75 -0.20
C ALA A 172 3.61 7.81 -1.16
N LYS A 173 3.78 7.42 -2.42
CA LYS A 173 4.29 8.27 -3.51
C LYS A 173 3.52 8.04 -4.81
N SER A 174 3.63 9.01 -5.72
CA SER A 174 3.12 8.89 -7.09
C SER A 174 4.16 8.16 -7.98
N GLY A 175 3.85 7.98 -9.27
CA GLY A 175 4.69 7.26 -10.23
C GLY A 175 4.50 5.75 -10.19
N ALA A 176 5.49 4.99 -10.65
CA ALA A 176 5.42 3.53 -10.69
C ALA A 176 5.16 2.91 -9.31
N VAL A 177 4.26 1.92 -9.27
CA VAL A 177 3.86 1.19 -8.06
C VAL A 177 4.48 -0.21 -8.11
N ALA A 178 5.07 -0.66 -7.00
CA ALA A 178 5.54 -2.03 -6.90
C ALA A 178 4.33 -2.98 -6.81
N GLU A 179 4.31 -4.04 -7.62
CA GLU A 179 3.23 -5.03 -7.64
C GLU A 179 3.78 -6.39 -7.14
N GLY A 180 2.93 -7.42 -7.00
CA GLY A 180 3.36 -8.76 -6.57
C GLY A 180 3.38 -8.92 -5.05
N ALA A 181 4.37 -9.66 -4.53
CA ALA A 181 4.51 -10.00 -3.10
C ALA A 181 5.05 -8.83 -2.26
N VAL A 182 4.30 -7.72 -2.23
CA VAL A 182 4.65 -6.49 -1.51
C VAL A 182 3.46 -5.93 -0.74
N GLY A 183 3.74 -5.23 0.37
CA GLY A 183 2.71 -4.62 1.20
C GLY A 183 1.67 -5.64 1.67
N ALA A 184 0.39 -5.33 1.47
CA ALA A 184 -0.71 -6.23 1.81
C ALA A 184 -0.70 -7.55 1.01
N GLY A 185 -0.07 -7.58 -0.17
CA GLY A 185 -0.04 -8.74 -1.06
C GLY A 185 1.11 -9.73 -0.78
N THR A 186 1.84 -9.56 0.32
CA THR A 186 3.08 -10.31 0.58
C THR A 186 2.88 -11.83 0.70
N GLY A 187 1.78 -12.28 1.31
CA GLY A 187 1.49 -13.70 1.54
C GLY A 187 0.16 -14.17 0.95
N THR A 188 -0.37 -13.42 -0.01
CA THR A 188 -1.61 -13.73 -0.73
C THR A 188 -1.35 -14.51 -2.00
#